data_AF-A0A1G0MNY1-F1
#
_entry.id   AF-A0A1G0MNY1-F1
#
_cell.length_a   1.000
_cell.length_b   1.000
_cell.length_c   1.000
_cell.angle_alpha   90.00
_cell.angle_beta   90.00
_cell.angle_gamma   90.00
#
_symmetry.space_group_name_H-M   'P 1'
#
loop_
_entity.id
_entity.type
_entity.pdbx_description
1 polymer ?
#
loop_
_entity_poly.entity_id
_entity_poly.type
_entity_poly.pdbx_seq_one_letter_code
_entity_poly.pdbx_strand_id
1 'polypeptide(L)'
;MIIVKLMGGLGNQMFQYAAGRSLALRRGTSLKLDLSFLEGYQANHTRRSFELERLDIRAEKATPGELAAVERGEPSSLFQRTLGAFFKRRAGMKLFLEKQFNVNPEFFELPDQVYLEGFWQSEGYFKDYGDIIRREFTPSTAPVGKNLELMDEIRSVNAVSLHIRRGDYVTDPAIRAAHHVCELDYYQKGAEVMASSLQAPHFFVFSDDSDWVAANLKLQHPTTFVSHNQGRGYEDLRLMSLCRHHIIANSSFSWWGAWLNPSPDKIVCAPGRWFNEMPANTCDLIPQGWRKI
;
A
#
# COMPACT_ATOMS: atom_id res chain seq x y z
N MET A 1 -6.24 -21.81 7.90
CA MET A 1 -5.21 -20.79 7.63
C MET A 1 -5.50 -20.04 6.31
N ILE A 2 -5.25 -18.74 6.30
CA ILE A 2 -5.18 -17.90 5.08
C ILE A 2 -3.71 -17.65 4.71
N ILE A 3 -3.34 -17.76 3.44
CA ILE A 3 -2.04 -17.31 2.92
C ILE A 3 -2.25 -16.15 1.95
N VAL A 4 -1.44 -15.10 2.03
CA VAL A 4 -1.41 -14.03 1.03
C VAL A 4 -0.02 -13.86 0.44
N LYS A 5 0.05 -13.72 -0.88
CA LYS A 5 1.28 -13.42 -1.61
C LYS A 5 1.64 -11.95 -1.51
N LEU A 6 2.86 -11.65 -1.08
CA LEU A 6 3.38 -10.30 -1.05
C LEU A 6 4.15 -9.95 -2.32
N MET A 7 3.84 -8.80 -2.92
CA MET A 7 4.42 -8.32 -4.17
C MET A 7 4.50 -6.79 -4.21
N GLY A 8 5.54 -6.26 -4.84
CA GLY A 8 5.75 -4.81 -4.95
C GLY A 8 6.37 -4.19 -3.68
N GLY A 9 6.38 -2.86 -3.62
CA GLY A 9 6.94 -2.11 -2.48
C GLY A 9 6.00 -2.06 -1.27
N LEU A 10 6.45 -1.44 -0.18
CA LEU A 10 5.75 -1.35 1.10
C LEU A 10 4.23 -1.09 1.00
N GLY A 11 3.80 -0.09 0.22
CA GLY A 11 2.36 0.23 0.10
C GLY A 11 1.51 -0.93 -0.47
N ASN A 12 2.05 -1.72 -1.41
CA ASN A 12 1.37 -2.90 -1.94
C ASN A 12 1.38 -4.05 -0.92
N GLN A 13 2.51 -4.26 -0.25
CA GLN A 13 2.63 -5.26 0.80
C GLN A 13 1.61 -4.99 1.93
N MET A 14 1.37 -3.72 2.27
CA MET A 14 0.37 -3.33 3.26
C MET A 14 -1.06 -3.65 2.80
N PHE A 15 -1.43 -3.41 1.54
CA PHE A 15 -2.75 -3.81 1.04
C PHE A 15 -2.96 -5.32 1.06
N GLN A 16 -1.96 -6.07 0.60
CA GLN A 16 -1.97 -7.54 0.62
C GLN A 16 -2.10 -8.09 2.04
N TYR A 17 -1.31 -7.54 2.97
CA TYR A 17 -1.44 -7.86 4.38
C TYR A 17 -2.84 -7.53 4.91
N ALA A 18 -3.35 -6.33 4.67
CA ALA A 18 -4.61 -5.86 5.23
C ALA A 18 -5.80 -6.72 4.76
N ALA A 19 -5.83 -7.10 3.48
CA ALA A 19 -6.83 -8.02 2.94
C ALA A 19 -6.69 -9.44 3.54
N GLY A 20 -5.48 -10.02 3.54
CA GLY A 20 -5.26 -11.34 4.16
C GLY A 20 -5.63 -11.35 5.64
N ARG A 21 -5.30 -10.27 6.36
CA ARG A 21 -5.54 -10.11 7.80
C ARG A 21 -7.02 -9.95 8.10
N SER A 22 -7.75 -9.15 7.32
CA SER A 22 -9.20 -8.99 7.49
C SER A 22 -9.94 -10.32 7.26
N LEU A 23 -9.54 -11.10 6.26
CA LEU A 23 -10.14 -12.41 6.00
C LEU A 23 -9.81 -13.42 7.11
N ALA A 24 -8.55 -13.44 7.58
CA ALA A 24 -8.13 -14.29 8.69
C ALA A 24 -8.90 -13.97 9.98
N LEU A 25 -9.10 -12.69 10.29
CA LEU A 25 -9.92 -12.23 11.42
C LEU A 25 -11.39 -12.65 11.25
N ARG A 26 -11.96 -12.49 10.05
CA ARG A 26 -13.34 -12.90 9.75
C ARG A 26 -13.58 -14.39 9.90
N ARG A 27 -12.56 -15.21 9.68
CA ARG A 27 -12.63 -16.68 9.80
C ARG A 27 -12.11 -17.23 11.11
N GLY A 28 -11.61 -16.38 12.01
CA GLY A 28 -11.00 -16.82 13.27
C GLY A 28 -9.81 -17.75 13.06
N THR A 29 -9.00 -17.51 12.03
CA THR A 29 -7.86 -18.35 11.63
C THR A 29 -6.55 -17.55 11.58
N SER A 30 -5.43 -18.23 11.33
CA SER A 30 -4.12 -17.59 11.19
C SER A 30 -3.88 -17.03 9.79
N LEU A 31 -3.05 -15.98 9.71
CA LEU A 31 -2.51 -15.42 8.46
C LEU A 31 -1.05 -15.85 8.27
N LYS A 32 -0.71 -16.29 7.06
CA LYS A 32 0.67 -16.46 6.62
C LYS A 32 0.99 -15.65 5.36
N LEU A 33 2.26 -15.30 5.20
CA LEU A 33 2.79 -14.48 4.11
C LEU A 33 3.65 -15.33 3.20
N ASP A 34 3.32 -15.36 1.91
CA ASP A 34 4.19 -15.89 0.87
C ASP A 34 5.13 -14.78 0.37
N LEU A 35 6.43 -14.95 0.66
CA LEU A 35 7.50 -14.00 0.29
C LEU A 35 8.24 -14.39 -0.99
N SER A 36 7.86 -15.49 -1.65
CA SER A 36 8.59 -16.05 -2.80
C SER A 36 8.82 -15.05 -3.94
N PHE A 37 7.87 -14.11 -4.15
CA PHE A 37 8.03 -13.05 -5.15
C PHE A 37 9.11 -12.02 -4.76
N LEU A 38 9.25 -11.70 -3.47
CA LEU A 38 10.22 -10.72 -2.97
C LEU A 38 11.63 -11.32 -2.88
N GLU A 39 11.72 -12.63 -2.60
CA GLU A 39 12.99 -13.36 -2.51
C GLU A 39 13.53 -13.80 -3.87
N GLY A 40 12.64 -13.98 -4.86
CA GLY A 40 13.00 -14.37 -6.23
C GLY A 40 13.59 -13.22 -7.06
N TYR A 41 14.65 -13.49 -7.82
CA TYR A 41 15.11 -12.58 -8.86
C TYR A 41 14.14 -12.59 -10.05
N GLN A 42 13.57 -11.44 -10.40
CA GLN A 42 12.81 -11.27 -11.64
C GLN A 42 13.45 -10.17 -12.49
N ALA A 43 13.96 -10.53 -13.67
CA ALA A 43 14.75 -9.65 -14.53
C ALA A 43 14.03 -8.36 -14.97
N ASN A 44 12.69 -8.33 -14.94
CA ASN A 44 11.86 -7.24 -15.43
C ASN A 44 11.11 -6.47 -14.32
N HIS A 45 11.44 -6.70 -13.05
CA HIS A 45 10.79 -6.02 -11.92
C HIS A 45 11.81 -5.34 -11.01
N THR A 46 11.47 -4.15 -10.49
CA THR A 46 12.26 -3.51 -9.44
C THR A 46 12.41 -4.47 -8.27
N ARG A 47 13.64 -4.77 -7.85
CA ARG A 47 13.90 -5.62 -6.67
C ARG A 47 13.24 -4.99 -5.44
N ARG A 48 12.40 -5.73 -4.74
CA ARG A 48 11.72 -5.28 -3.51
C ARG A 48 12.06 -6.22 -2.36
N SER A 49 12.40 -5.63 -1.22
CA SER A 49 12.60 -6.37 0.03
C SER A 49 11.28 -6.57 0.76
N PHE A 50 11.24 -7.49 1.72
CA PHE A 50 10.15 -7.57 2.68
C PHE A 50 10.26 -6.39 3.67
N GLU A 51 9.31 -5.45 3.59
CA GLU A 51 9.38 -4.18 4.33
C GLU A 51 8.44 -4.15 5.56
N LEU A 52 7.46 -5.07 5.64
CA LEU A 52 6.52 -5.13 6.75
C LEU A 52 7.15 -5.58 8.08
N GLU A 53 8.38 -6.10 8.07
CA GLU A 53 9.11 -6.50 9.28
C GLU A 53 9.30 -5.36 10.30
N ARG A 54 9.20 -4.11 9.84
CA ARG A 54 9.34 -2.91 10.68
C ARG A 54 8.03 -2.47 11.33
N LEU A 55 6.93 -3.14 11.03
CA LEU A 55 5.58 -2.86 11.55
C LEU A 55 5.16 -3.96 12.55
N ASP A 56 4.22 -3.67 13.44
CA ASP A 56 3.68 -4.63 14.42
C ASP A 56 2.66 -5.61 13.81
N ILE A 57 3.01 -6.21 12.67
CA ILE A 57 2.14 -7.15 11.95
C ILE A 57 1.98 -8.47 12.71
N ARG A 58 0.82 -9.10 12.52
CA ARG A 58 0.42 -10.39 13.11
C ARG A 58 0.25 -11.43 12.01
N ALA A 59 1.37 -11.92 11.50
CA ALA A 59 1.43 -13.01 10.52
C ALA A 59 2.73 -13.81 10.64
N GLU A 60 2.69 -15.06 10.20
CA GLU A 60 3.88 -15.90 10.04
C GLU A 60 4.31 -15.98 8.58
N LYS A 61 5.54 -16.42 8.31
CA LYS A 61 5.97 -16.74 6.94
C LYS A 61 5.41 -18.12 6.54
N ALA A 62 4.89 -18.23 5.33
CA ALA A 62 4.48 -19.51 4.77
C ALA A 62 5.71 -20.39 4.49
N THR A 63 5.61 -21.68 4.83
CA THR A 63 6.67 -22.65 4.56
C THR A 63 6.59 -23.16 3.11
N PRO A 64 7.70 -23.64 2.52
CA PRO A 64 7.67 -24.24 1.19
C PRO A 64 6.66 -25.38 1.03
N GLY A 65 6.45 -26.18 2.08
CA GLY A 65 5.46 -27.27 2.09
C GLY A 65 4.01 -26.78 2.06
N GLU A 66 3.71 -25.65 2.70
CA GLU A 66 2.39 -25.00 2.63
C GLU A 66 2.14 -24.38 1.26
N LEU A 67 3.16 -23.78 0.65
CA LEU A 67 3.09 -23.22 -0.70
C LEU A 67 2.92 -24.31 -1.77
N ALA A 68 3.57 -25.46 -1.60
CA ALA A 68 3.41 -26.61 -2.50
C ALA A 68 2.00 -27.23 -2.44
N ALA A 69 1.23 -26.97 -1.38
CA ALA A 69 -0.15 -27.45 -1.22
C ALA A 69 -1.20 -26.54 -1.89
N VAL A 70 -0.79 -25.42 -2.48
CA VAL A 70 -1.69 -24.52 -3.21
C VAL A 70 -2.08 -25.16 -4.53
N GLU A 71 -3.39 -25.30 -4.77
CA GLU A 71 -3.93 -25.78 -6.04
C GLU A 71 -3.81 -24.68 -7.10
N ARG A 72 -2.60 -24.55 -7.65
CA ARG A 72 -2.35 -23.85 -8.91
C ARG A 72 -2.69 -24.87 -9.98
N GLY A 73 -3.70 -24.60 -10.81
CA GLY A 73 -4.19 -25.55 -11.83
C GLY A 73 -3.05 -26.29 -12.56
N GLU A 74 -3.24 -27.58 -12.84
CA GLU A 74 -2.15 -28.48 -13.25
C GLU A 74 -1.29 -27.92 -14.39
N PRO A 75 0.05 -28.06 -14.34
CA PRO A 75 0.87 -27.95 -15.52
C PRO A 75 0.44 -29.03 -16.52
N SER A 76 0.16 -28.64 -17.76
CA SER A 76 -0.31 -29.50 -18.85
C SER A 76 0.76 -30.48 -19.37
N SER A 77 1.30 -31.34 -18.50
CA SER A 77 2.20 -32.42 -18.91
C SER A 77 1.59 -33.77 -18.54
N LEU A 78 1.26 -34.55 -19.56
CA LEU A 78 0.71 -35.90 -19.48
C LEU A 78 1.55 -36.89 -18.63
N PHE A 79 2.78 -36.52 -18.26
CA PHE A 79 3.77 -37.41 -17.67
C PHE A 79 3.62 -37.64 -16.15
N GLN A 80 2.83 -36.83 -15.44
CA GLN A 80 2.69 -36.94 -13.97
C GLN A 80 1.46 -37.74 -13.50
N ARG A 81 0.57 -38.18 -14.40
CA ARG A 81 -0.70 -38.85 -14.01
C ARG A 81 -0.53 -40.26 -13.41
N THR A 82 0.63 -40.90 -13.50
CA THR A 82 0.79 -42.32 -13.12
C THR A 82 1.37 -42.58 -11.73
N LEU A 83 1.93 -41.57 -11.05
CA LEU A 83 2.54 -41.73 -9.72
C LEU A 83 1.68 -41.20 -8.54
N GLY A 84 0.57 -40.52 -8.83
CA GLY A 84 -0.21 -39.76 -7.84
C GLY A 84 -1.27 -40.53 -7.03
N ALA A 85 -1.44 -41.84 -7.23
CA ALA A 85 -2.58 -42.58 -6.64
C ALA A 85 -2.42 -42.98 -5.15
N PHE A 86 -1.23 -42.83 -4.56
CA PHE A 86 -0.95 -43.27 -3.17
C PHE A 86 -0.76 -42.14 -2.15
N PHE A 87 -0.67 -40.89 -2.58
CA PHE A 87 -0.68 -39.76 -1.67
C PHE A 87 -2.12 -39.29 -1.50
N LYS A 88 -2.71 -39.56 -0.33
CA LYS A 88 -3.96 -38.93 0.12
C LYS A 88 -3.90 -37.46 -0.27
N ARG A 89 -4.78 -37.06 -1.19
CA ARG A 89 -4.95 -35.68 -1.66
C ARG A 89 -5.23 -34.84 -0.40
N ARG A 90 -4.20 -34.23 0.17
CA ARG A 90 -4.39 -33.19 1.21
C ARG A 90 -5.33 -32.19 0.57
N ALA A 91 -6.44 -31.88 1.23
CA ALA A 91 -7.37 -30.86 0.77
C ALA A 91 -6.54 -29.63 0.42
N GLY A 92 -6.39 -29.37 -0.88
CA GLY A 92 -5.46 -28.39 -1.38
C GLY A 92 -5.97 -27.00 -1.03
N MET A 93 -5.05 -26.05 -0.91
CA MET A 93 -5.40 -24.68 -0.59
C MET A 93 -5.95 -24.02 -1.85
N LYS A 94 -7.17 -23.48 -1.78
CA LYS A 94 -7.83 -22.89 -2.94
C LYS A 94 -7.15 -21.58 -3.31
N LEU A 95 -6.70 -21.45 -4.56
CA LEU A 95 -6.20 -20.19 -5.10
C LEU A 95 -7.35 -19.23 -5.40
N PHE A 96 -7.24 -17.99 -4.92
CA PHE A 96 -8.14 -16.89 -5.24
C PHE A 96 -7.35 -15.70 -5.78
N LEU A 97 -7.65 -15.32 -7.02
CA LEU A 97 -6.96 -14.28 -7.76
C LEU A 97 -7.79 -13.00 -7.79
N GLU A 98 -7.14 -11.87 -7.49
CA GLU A 98 -7.73 -10.56 -7.79
C GLU A 98 -7.77 -10.37 -9.31
N LYS A 99 -8.96 -10.09 -9.84
CA LYS A 99 -9.18 -9.90 -11.28
C LYS A 99 -9.21 -8.43 -11.70
N GLN A 100 -9.59 -7.53 -10.79
CA GLN A 100 -9.83 -6.10 -11.01
C GLN A 100 -9.55 -5.31 -9.72
N PHE A 101 -9.48 -3.98 -9.79
CA PHE A 101 -9.19 -3.12 -8.62
C PHE A 101 -10.44 -2.75 -7.80
N ASN A 102 -11.65 -3.09 -8.25
CA ASN A 102 -12.84 -2.96 -7.43
C ASN A 102 -12.95 -4.13 -6.43
N VAL A 103 -13.72 -3.91 -5.37
CA VAL A 103 -13.97 -4.95 -4.36
C VAL A 103 -14.73 -6.10 -5.00
N ASN A 104 -14.18 -7.31 -4.90
CA ASN A 104 -14.87 -8.54 -5.28
C ASN A 104 -15.70 -9.05 -4.08
N PRO A 105 -17.05 -9.07 -4.15
CA PRO A 105 -17.88 -9.56 -3.05
C PRO A 105 -17.62 -11.02 -2.66
N GLU A 106 -17.18 -11.87 -3.61
CA GLU A 106 -16.84 -13.27 -3.34
C GLU A 106 -15.71 -13.40 -2.32
N PHE A 107 -14.86 -12.38 -2.17
CA PHE A 107 -13.79 -12.33 -1.17
C PHE A 107 -14.32 -12.57 0.25
N PHE A 108 -15.46 -12.00 0.59
CA PHE A 108 -16.02 -12.08 1.94
C PHE A 108 -16.67 -13.43 2.24
N GLU A 109 -16.91 -14.25 1.21
CA GLU A 109 -17.47 -15.60 1.30
C GLU A 109 -16.38 -16.69 1.25
N LEU A 110 -15.12 -16.32 1.06
CA LEU A 110 -14.02 -17.27 0.97
C LEU A 110 -13.90 -18.11 2.25
N PRO A 111 -13.76 -19.44 2.15
CA PRO A 111 -13.62 -20.29 3.33
C PRO A 111 -12.25 -20.12 3.99
N ASP A 112 -12.00 -20.92 5.02
CA ASP A 112 -10.62 -21.15 5.44
C ASP A 112 -9.83 -21.95 4.38
N GLN A 113 -8.51 -22.04 4.50
CA GLN A 113 -7.61 -22.76 3.58
C GLN A 113 -7.59 -22.14 2.18
N VAL A 114 -7.38 -20.82 2.12
CA VAL A 114 -7.32 -20.04 0.88
C VAL A 114 -5.97 -19.37 0.73
N TYR A 115 -5.46 -19.36 -0.51
CA TYR A 115 -4.31 -18.61 -0.94
C TYR A 115 -4.77 -17.41 -1.79
N LEU A 116 -4.40 -16.21 -1.36
CA LEU A 116 -4.74 -14.95 -2.00
C LEU A 116 -3.57 -14.43 -2.84
N GLU A 117 -3.82 -14.13 -4.12
CA GLU A 117 -2.85 -13.48 -4.99
C GLU A 117 -3.50 -12.31 -5.74
N GLY A 118 -2.95 -11.11 -5.53
CA GLY A 118 -3.52 -9.84 -5.96
C GLY A 118 -2.83 -8.65 -5.29
N PHE A 119 -3.23 -7.43 -5.64
CA PHE A 119 -2.79 -6.22 -4.96
C PHE A 119 -3.78 -5.74 -3.89
N TRP A 120 -5.08 -6.02 -4.03
CA TRP A 120 -6.12 -5.74 -3.03
C TRP A 120 -6.22 -4.26 -2.65
N GLN A 121 -6.03 -3.36 -3.62
CA GLN A 121 -5.92 -1.91 -3.40
C GLN A 121 -7.28 -1.23 -3.20
N SER A 122 -8.02 -1.65 -2.19
CA SER A 122 -9.26 -0.99 -1.76
C SER A 122 -9.45 -1.15 -0.26
N GLU A 123 -9.86 -0.06 0.41
CA GLU A 123 -10.25 -0.15 1.83
C GLU A 123 -11.42 -1.09 2.07
N GLY A 124 -12.26 -1.33 1.05
CA GLY A 124 -13.43 -2.19 1.18
C GLY A 124 -13.09 -3.61 1.62
N TYR A 125 -11.88 -4.11 1.32
CA TYR A 125 -11.43 -5.44 1.75
C TYR A 125 -11.16 -5.53 3.26
N PHE A 126 -10.90 -4.43 3.96
CA PHE A 126 -10.45 -4.45 5.35
C PHE A 126 -11.07 -3.40 6.27
N LYS A 127 -11.99 -2.56 5.77
CA LYS A 127 -12.62 -1.47 6.53
C LYS A 127 -13.26 -1.92 7.85
N ASP A 128 -13.87 -3.11 7.88
CA ASP A 128 -14.51 -3.66 9.10
C ASP A 128 -13.51 -3.92 10.24
N TYR A 129 -12.22 -4.03 9.91
CA TYR A 129 -11.13 -4.25 10.85
C TYR A 129 -10.15 -3.07 10.87
N GLY A 130 -10.58 -1.88 10.43
CA GLY A 130 -9.71 -0.74 10.20
C GLY A 130 -8.83 -0.36 11.40
N ASP A 131 -9.39 -0.37 12.61
CA ASP A 131 -8.64 -0.03 13.83
C ASP A 131 -7.57 -1.06 14.20
N ILE A 132 -7.82 -2.34 13.90
CA ILE A 132 -6.82 -3.40 14.05
C ILE A 132 -5.69 -3.19 13.05
N ILE A 133 -6.04 -2.93 11.78
CA ILE A 133 -5.06 -2.71 10.71
C ILE A 133 -4.21 -1.47 10.99
N ARG A 134 -4.80 -0.34 11.39
CA ARG A 134 -4.03 0.87 11.78
C ARG A 134 -3.05 0.60 12.90
N ARG A 135 -3.48 -0.15 13.94
CA ARG A 135 -2.61 -0.50 15.07
C ARG A 135 -1.44 -1.39 14.62
N GLU A 136 -1.71 -2.44 13.84
CA GLU A 136 -0.69 -3.38 13.35
C GLU A 136 0.28 -2.72 12.35
N PHE A 137 -0.11 -1.61 11.71
CA PHE A 137 0.78 -0.79 10.87
C PHE A 137 1.52 0.32 11.61
N THR A 138 1.49 0.33 12.94
CA THR A 138 2.39 1.18 13.72
C THR A 138 3.81 0.58 13.66
N PRO A 139 4.86 1.38 13.39
CA PRO A 139 6.20 0.82 13.37
C PRO A 139 6.65 0.40 14.78
N SER A 140 7.36 -0.72 14.86
CA SER A 140 7.66 -1.44 16.11
C SER A 140 8.76 -0.80 16.97
N THR A 141 9.48 0.18 16.43
CA THR A 141 10.56 0.91 17.12
C THR A 141 10.12 2.33 17.47
N ALA A 142 10.66 2.93 18.54
CA ALA A 142 10.40 4.35 18.80
C ALA A 142 11.03 5.27 17.72
N PRO A 143 10.43 6.43 17.41
CA PRO A 143 11.06 7.45 16.59
C PRO A 143 12.28 8.03 17.31
N VAL A 144 13.32 8.39 16.55
CA VAL A 144 14.55 8.97 17.10
C VAL A 144 15.05 10.12 16.22
N GLY A 145 15.86 11.00 16.83
CA GLY A 145 16.52 12.10 16.13
C GLY A 145 15.54 12.98 15.36
N LYS A 146 15.83 13.25 14.08
CA LYS A 146 15.04 14.16 13.26
C LYS A 146 13.56 13.77 13.11
N ASN A 147 13.23 12.47 13.16
CA ASN A 147 11.84 12.03 13.12
C ASN A 147 11.08 12.47 14.37
N LEU A 148 11.70 12.42 15.55
CA LEU A 148 11.06 12.87 16.79
C LEU A 148 10.78 14.38 16.75
N GLU A 149 11.76 15.17 16.29
CA GLU A 149 11.58 16.62 16.11
C GLU A 149 10.42 16.96 15.15
N LEU A 150 10.38 16.30 14.00
CA LEU A 150 9.32 16.51 13.01
C LEU A 150 7.95 16.08 13.52
N MET A 151 7.87 15.04 14.35
CA MET A 151 6.62 14.65 14.98
C MET A 151 6.05 15.74 15.89
N ASP A 152 6.91 16.41 16.66
CA ASP A 152 6.50 17.50 17.53
C ASP A 152 6.08 18.73 16.70
N GLU A 153 6.81 19.04 15.63
CA GLU A 153 6.46 20.10 14.67
C GLU A 153 5.09 19.84 14.03
N ILE A 154 4.87 18.63 13.48
CA ILE A 154 3.62 18.21 12.84
C ILE A 154 2.43 18.37 13.79
N ARG A 155 2.59 18.03 15.07
CA ARG A 155 1.52 18.13 16.08
C ARG A 155 1.19 19.57 16.48
N SER A 156 2.12 20.50 16.26
CA SER A 156 1.98 21.91 16.67
C SER A 156 1.31 22.81 15.63
N VAL A 157 1.06 22.30 14.41
CA VAL A 157 0.57 23.09 13.28
C VAL A 157 -0.59 22.39 12.55
N ASN A 158 -1.24 23.11 11.62
CA ASN A 158 -2.17 22.50 10.66
C ASN A 158 -1.38 21.76 9.58
N ALA A 159 -0.81 20.61 9.95
CA ALA A 159 0.08 19.83 9.12
C ALA A 159 -0.66 19.12 7.97
N VAL A 160 -0.13 19.29 6.77
CA VAL A 160 -0.56 18.62 5.54
C VAL A 160 0.59 17.78 5.01
N SER A 161 0.44 16.46 4.91
CA SER A 161 1.42 15.65 4.18
C SER A 161 1.21 15.84 2.69
N LEU A 162 2.25 16.22 1.94
CA LEU A 162 2.23 16.28 0.49
C LEU A 162 3.26 15.28 -0.03
N HIS A 163 2.81 14.23 -0.71
CA HIS A 163 3.74 13.23 -1.23
C HIS A 163 3.78 13.27 -2.76
N ILE A 164 5.00 13.38 -3.29
CA ILE A 164 5.29 13.42 -4.73
C ILE A 164 5.97 12.12 -5.11
N ARG A 165 5.38 11.36 -6.05
CA ARG A 165 6.00 10.17 -6.64
C ARG A 165 6.56 10.53 -8.02
N ARG A 166 7.87 10.42 -8.20
CA ARG A 166 8.54 10.68 -9.49
C ARG A 166 9.44 9.55 -9.92
N GLY A 167 10.32 9.06 -9.06
CA GLY A 167 11.46 8.19 -9.38
C GLY A 167 11.26 7.27 -10.59
N ASP A 168 10.69 6.09 -10.37
CA ASP A 168 10.39 5.13 -11.45
C ASP A 168 9.32 5.63 -12.42
N TYR A 169 8.41 6.50 -11.98
CA TYR A 169 7.31 7.04 -12.80
C TYR A 169 7.80 7.92 -13.96
N VAL A 170 8.98 8.54 -13.83
CA VAL A 170 9.58 9.37 -14.89
C VAL A 170 10.76 8.68 -15.57
N THR A 171 11.44 7.76 -14.90
CA THR A 171 12.68 7.12 -15.39
C THR A 171 12.46 5.77 -16.06
N ASP A 172 11.41 5.02 -15.70
CA ASP A 172 11.10 3.72 -16.31
C ASP A 172 10.01 3.88 -17.38
N PRO A 173 10.31 3.59 -18.67
CA PRO A 173 9.35 3.74 -19.76
C PRO A 173 8.08 2.88 -19.62
N ALA A 174 8.19 1.68 -19.06
CA ALA A 174 7.04 0.78 -18.90
C ALA A 174 6.11 1.28 -17.77
N ILE A 175 6.70 1.73 -16.66
CA ILE A 175 5.92 2.35 -15.56
C ILE A 175 5.28 3.64 -16.04
N ARG A 176 6.02 4.49 -16.76
CA ARG A 176 5.49 5.75 -17.31
C ARG A 176 4.37 5.53 -18.32
N ALA A 177 4.42 4.44 -19.10
CA ALA A 177 3.34 4.08 -20.01
C ALA A 177 2.06 3.68 -19.25
N ALA A 178 2.19 2.91 -18.17
CA ALA A 178 1.05 2.41 -17.39
C ALA A 178 0.46 3.44 -16.40
N HIS A 179 1.31 4.21 -15.72
CA HIS A 179 0.93 5.10 -14.62
C HIS A 179 0.91 6.56 -15.03
N HIS A 180 -0.12 7.27 -14.58
CA HIS A 180 -0.16 8.72 -14.74
C HIS A 180 0.93 9.37 -13.89
N VAL A 181 1.54 10.46 -14.35
CA VAL A 181 2.46 11.25 -13.52
C VAL A 181 1.71 12.49 -13.07
N CYS A 182 1.54 12.64 -11.76
CA CYS A 182 0.95 13.85 -11.20
C CYS A 182 1.91 15.02 -11.43
N GLU A 183 1.50 15.99 -12.25
CA GLU A 183 2.28 17.18 -12.57
C GLU A 183 2.25 18.22 -11.43
N LEU A 184 3.13 19.22 -11.45
CA LEU A 184 3.19 20.27 -10.43
C LEU A 184 1.86 21.01 -10.23
N ASP A 185 1.09 21.21 -11.31
CA ASP A 185 -0.24 21.84 -11.30
C ASP A 185 -1.24 21.08 -10.40
N TYR A 186 -1.18 19.75 -10.37
CA TYR A 186 -2.01 18.94 -9.46
C TYR A 186 -1.71 19.27 -8.00
N TYR A 187 -0.43 19.36 -7.64
CA TYR A 187 -0.03 19.68 -6.26
C TYR A 187 -0.34 21.12 -5.88
N GLN A 188 -0.24 22.06 -6.82
CA GLN A 188 -0.64 23.46 -6.64
C GLN A 188 -2.15 23.57 -6.35
N LYS A 189 -2.99 22.94 -7.17
CA LYS A 189 -4.44 22.86 -6.94
C LYS A 189 -4.79 22.18 -5.61
N GLY A 190 -4.09 21.10 -5.28
CA GLY A 190 -4.23 20.43 -3.98
C GLY A 190 -3.91 21.35 -2.81
N ALA A 191 -2.84 22.15 -2.92
CA ALA A 191 -2.46 23.13 -1.90
C ALA A 191 -3.48 24.28 -1.79
N GLU A 192 -4.06 24.75 -2.89
CA GLU A 192 -5.13 25.76 -2.90
C GLU A 192 -6.39 25.25 -2.19
N VAL A 193 -6.76 23.98 -2.38
CA VAL A 193 -7.88 23.35 -1.65
C VAL A 193 -7.61 23.33 -0.14
N MET A 194 -6.36 23.04 0.27
CA MET A 194 -5.98 23.09 1.68
C MET A 194 -5.99 24.51 2.23
N ALA A 195 -5.43 25.47 1.51
CA ALA A 195 -5.34 26.87 1.90
C ALA A 195 -6.71 27.55 2.04
N SER A 196 -7.68 27.16 1.22
CA SER A 196 -9.06 27.64 1.31
C SER A 196 -9.84 27.00 2.45
N SER A 197 -9.41 25.81 2.93
CA SER A 197 -10.12 25.06 3.98
C SER A 197 -9.48 25.21 5.36
N LEU A 198 -8.20 25.62 5.44
CA LEU A 198 -7.40 25.60 6.65
C LEU A 198 -6.75 26.95 6.91
N GLN A 199 -6.69 27.35 8.18
CA GLN A 199 -5.90 28.51 8.60
C GLN A 199 -4.42 28.13 8.65
N ALA A 200 -3.57 28.85 7.91
CA ALA A 200 -2.12 28.69 7.92
C ALA A 200 -1.64 27.22 7.81
N PRO A 201 -1.94 26.52 6.70
CA PRO A 201 -1.46 25.14 6.51
C PRO A 201 0.07 25.11 6.40
N HIS A 202 0.67 24.05 6.94
CA HIS A 202 2.09 23.75 6.80
C HIS A 202 2.26 22.44 6.03
N PHE A 203 2.97 22.47 4.92
CA PHE A 203 3.17 21.30 4.06
C PHE A 203 4.44 20.55 4.43
N PHE A 204 4.31 19.27 4.81
CA PHE A 204 5.42 18.34 4.99
C PHE A 204 5.54 17.51 3.72
N VAL A 205 6.63 17.72 2.97
CA VAL A 205 6.79 17.20 1.62
C VAL A 205 7.67 15.95 1.62
N PHE A 206 7.13 14.85 1.09
CA PHE A 206 7.79 13.55 0.99
C PHE A 206 7.96 13.19 -0.49
N SER A 207 9.11 12.65 -0.89
CA SER A 207 9.35 12.29 -2.29
C SER A 207 10.44 11.24 -2.43
N ASP A 208 10.29 10.36 -3.43
CA ASP A 208 11.37 9.48 -3.88
C ASP A 208 12.40 10.20 -4.79
N ASP A 209 12.16 11.47 -5.09
CA ASP A 209 13.04 12.40 -5.81
C ASP A 209 13.02 13.76 -5.07
N SER A 210 13.63 13.78 -3.88
CA SER A 210 13.55 14.92 -2.95
C SER A 210 14.27 16.18 -3.48
N ASP A 211 15.43 16.01 -4.12
CA ASP A 211 16.23 17.13 -4.63
C ASP A 211 15.51 17.87 -5.76
N TRP A 212 14.94 17.13 -6.72
CA TRP A 212 14.14 17.73 -7.78
C TRP A 212 12.93 18.45 -7.21
N VAL A 213 12.24 17.85 -6.24
CA VAL A 213 11.06 18.44 -5.63
C VAL A 213 11.40 19.74 -4.89
N ALA A 214 12.48 19.78 -4.11
CA ALA A 214 12.91 21.00 -3.43
C ALA A 214 13.26 22.13 -4.42
N ALA A 215 13.86 21.80 -5.57
CA ALA A 215 14.18 22.77 -6.61
C ALA A 215 12.93 23.30 -7.34
N ASN A 216 11.93 22.47 -7.60
CA ASN A 216 10.84 22.76 -8.54
C ASN A 216 9.49 23.05 -7.91
N LEU A 217 9.16 22.44 -6.75
CA LEU A 217 7.89 22.69 -6.07
C LEU A 217 7.92 24.07 -5.40
N LYS A 218 6.99 24.94 -5.78
CA LYS A 218 6.81 26.26 -5.19
C LYS A 218 5.39 26.38 -4.66
N LEU A 219 5.27 26.46 -3.33
CA LEU A 219 4.01 26.69 -2.61
C LEU A 219 4.09 28.05 -1.91
N GLN A 220 2.96 28.74 -1.80
CA GLN A 220 2.87 30.04 -1.12
C GLN A 220 2.71 29.93 0.41
N HIS A 221 3.08 28.78 0.98
CA HIS A 221 2.84 28.42 2.38
C HIS A 221 4.08 27.77 3.01
N PRO A 222 4.20 27.78 4.35
CA PRO A 222 5.26 27.08 5.06
C PRO A 222 5.41 25.63 4.58
N THR A 223 6.63 25.26 4.24
CA THR A 223 6.94 23.97 3.62
C THR A 223 8.21 23.39 4.25
N THR A 224 8.12 22.17 4.76
CA THR A 224 9.25 21.38 5.28
C THR A 224 9.46 20.17 4.37
N PHE A 225 10.63 20.06 3.73
CA PHE A 225 10.99 18.90 2.93
C PHE A 225 11.56 17.80 3.82
N VAL A 226 10.98 16.60 3.76
CA VAL A 226 11.39 15.43 4.53
C VAL A 226 12.18 14.49 3.63
N SER A 227 13.51 14.47 3.80
CA SER A 227 14.43 13.72 2.92
C SER A 227 15.44 12.84 3.67
N HIS A 228 15.47 12.86 5.01
CA HIS A 228 16.46 12.15 5.83
C HIS A 228 16.13 10.66 6.08
N ASN A 229 14.96 10.19 5.64
CA ASN A 229 14.48 8.83 5.86
C ASN A 229 14.83 7.84 4.75
N GLN A 230 15.71 8.18 3.80
CA GLN A 230 16.06 7.34 2.64
C GLN A 230 16.15 5.83 2.99
N GLY A 231 15.34 5.01 2.30
CA GLY A 231 15.24 3.56 2.52
C GLY A 231 14.46 3.12 3.77
N ARG A 232 13.94 4.05 4.56
CA ARG A 232 13.12 3.82 5.78
C ARG A 232 11.70 4.34 5.58
N GLY A 233 11.02 3.85 4.54
CA GLY A 233 9.66 4.30 4.20
C GLY A 233 8.63 4.16 5.33
N TYR A 234 8.87 3.28 6.31
CA TYR A 234 8.03 3.18 7.52
C TYR A 234 8.11 4.44 8.41
N GLU A 235 9.22 5.17 8.44
CA GLU A 235 9.33 6.46 9.16
C GLU A 235 8.60 7.57 8.40
N ASP A 236 8.64 7.56 7.06
CA ASP A 236 7.85 8.49 6.26
C ASP A 236 6.35 8.24 6.46
N LEU A 237 5.89 6.98 6.43
CA LEU A 237 4.50 6.65 6.75
C LEU A 237 4.11 7.07 8.17
N ARG A 238 5.00 6.90 9.15
CA ARG A 238 4.79 7.40 10.51
C ARG A 238 4.51 8.91 10.49
N LEU A 239 5.40 9.71 9.89
CA LEU A 239 5.24 11.17 9.85
C LEU A 239 3.99 11.57 9.05
N MET A 240 3.75 10.96 7.89
CA MET A 240 2.57 11.20 7.07
C MET A 240 1.28 10.92 7.85
N SER A 241 1.20 9.79 8.57
CA SER A 241 0.01 9.41 9.34
C SER A 241 -0.34 10.35 10.50
N LEU A 242 0.64 11.16 10.95
CA LEU A 242 0.45 12.17 11.99
C LEU A 242 -0.03 13.52 11.44
N CYS A 243 0.12 13.76 10.13
CA CYS A 243 -0.45 14.94 9.50
C CYS A 243 -1.98 14.85 9.50
N ARG A 244 -2.67 15.97 9.75
CA ARG A 244 -4.14 15.99 9.83
C ARG A 244 -4.82 15.94 8.46
N HIS A 245 -4.14 16.45 7.42
CA HIS A 245 -4.65 16.48 6.05
C HIS A 245 -3.58 15.98 5.06
N HIS A 246 -3.99 15.62 3.84
CA HIS A 246 -3.11 14.93 2.90
C HIS A 246 -3.34 15.35 1.44
N ILE A 247 -2.26 15.51 0.69
CA ILE A 247 -2.23 15.55 -0.77
C ILE A 247 -1.39 14.35 -1.21
N ILE A 248 -2.05 13.34 -1.79
CA ILE A 248 -1.39 12.09 -2.15
C ILE A 248 -0.97 12.07 -3.62
N ALA A 249 0.04 11.29 -3.97
CA ALA A 249 0.29 10.88 -5.35
C ALA A 249 -0.56 9.65 -5.70
N ASN A 250 -0.60 9.28 -6.98
CA ASN A 250 -1.17 8.00 -7.45
C ASN A 250 -0.25 6.81 -7.10
N SER A 251 -0.03 6.61 -5.81
CA SER A 251 0.86 5.61 -5.24
C SER A 251 0.21 4.97 -4.02
N SER A 252 0.29 3.64 -3.90
CA SER A 252 -0.21 2.91 -2.74
C SER A 252 0.49 3.33 -1.45
N PHE A 253 1.77 3.71 -1.51
CA PHE A 253 2.49 4.27 -0.36
C PHE A 253 1.84 5.56 0.13
N SER A 254 1.54 6.46 -0.81
CA SER A 254 0.91 7.74 -0.54
C SER A 254 -0.51 7.57 0.02
N TRP A 255 -1.25 6.61 -0.53
CA TRP A 255 -2.57 6.20 -0.06
C TRP A 255 -2.55 5.78 1.42
N TRP A 256 -1.59 4.94 1.82
CA TRP A 256 -1.47 4.49 3.21
C TRP A 256 -1.12 5.64 4.16
N GLY A 257 -0.27 6.57 3.75
CA GLY A 257 0.03 7.75 4.56
C GLY A 257 -1.22 8.56 4.93
N ALA A 258 -2.19 8.66 4.01
CA ALA A 258 -3.47 9.31 4.28
C ALA A 258 -4.49 8.43 5.02
N TRP A 259 -4.53 7.13 4.74
CA TRP A 259 -5.51 6.21 5.34
C TRP A 259 -5.20 5.91 6.81
N LEU A 260 -3.91 5.83 7.17
CA LEU A 260 -3.45 5.57 8.54
C LEU A 260 -3.85 6.66 9.52
N ASN A 261 -3.99 7.91 9.07
CA ASN A 261 -4.59 8.98 9.86
C ASN A 261 -6.08 8.63 10.13
N PRO A 262 -6.50 8.37 11.39
CA PRO A 262 -7.86 7.96 11.69
C PRO A 262 -8.85 9.14 11.73
N SER A 263 -8.38 10.38 11.59
CA SER A 263 -9.20 11.56 11.80
C SER A 263 -10.36 11.64 10.80
N PRO A 264 -11.62 11.77 11.26
CA PRO A 264 -12.79 11.81 10.39
C PRO A 264 -12.94 13.14 9.64
N ASP A 265 -12.30 14.19 10.12
CA ASP A 265 -12.30 15.55 9.57
C ASP A 265 -11.12 15.81 8.60
N LYS A 266 -10.31 14.79 8.32
CA LYS A 266 -9.19 14.92 7.39
C LYS A 266 -9.69 15.30 6.01
N ILE A 267 -8.91 16.14 5.35
CA ILE A 267 -9.09 16.47 3.93
C ILE A 267 -8.01 15.69 3.19
N VAL A 268 -8.42 14.91 2.20
CA VAL A 268 -7.49 14.17 1.34
C VAL A 268 -7.74 14.59 -0.10
N CYS A 269 -6.74 15.21 -0.72
CA CYS A 269 -6.70 15.44 -2.15
C CYS A 269 -5.99 14.26 -2.82
N ALA A 270 -6.69 13.59 -3.73
CA ALA A 270 -6.22 12.45 -4.49
C ALA A 270 -6.28 12.76 -6.00
N PRO A 271 -5.44 12.13 -6.83
CA PRO A 271 -5.47 12.38 -8.26
C PRO A 271 -6.75 11.79 -8.88
N GLY A 272 -7.40 12.58 -9.74
CA GLY A 272 -8.55 12.10 -10.52
C GLY A 272 -8.20 11.02 -11.54
N ARG A 273 -6.93 10.95 -11.94
CA ARG A 273 -6.38 9.94 -12.86
C ARG A 273 -5.25 9.16 -12.19
N TRP A 274 -5.45 7.86 -12.00
CA TRP A 274 -4.46 6.97 -11.37
C TRP A 274 -3.55 6.26 -12.39
N PHE A 275 -4.13 5.80 -13.50
CA PHE A 275 -3.44 5.08 -14.58
C PHE A 275 -3.60 5.82 -15.92
N ASN A 276 -2.65 5.63 -16.84
CA ASN A 276 -2.75 6.18 -18.19
C ASN A 276 -3.71 5.36 -19.06
N GLU A 277 -3.58 4.03 -19.01
CA GLU A 277 -4.54 3.09 -19.54
C GLU A 277 -5.38 2.55 -18.38
N MET A 278 -6.71 2.63 -18.46
CA MET A 278 -7.54 2.21 -17.35
C MET A 278 -7.53 0.67 -17.24
N PRO A 279 -7.09 0.07 -16.13
CA PRO A 279 -7.56 -1.27 -15.80
C PRO A 279 -9.08 -1.25 -15.71
N ALA A 280 -9.73 -2.38 -16.01
CA ALA A 280 -11.16 -2.44 -16.31
C ALA A 280 -12.09 -1.77 -15.28
N ASN A 281 -11.71 -1.72 -14.00
CA ASN A 281 -12.47 -1.02 -12.97
C ASN A 281 -11.60 -0.58 -11.78
N THR A 282 -11.62 0.71 -11.44
CA THR A 282 -10.89 1.32 -10.30
C THR A 282 -11.80 2.09 -9.33
N CYS A 283 -13.12 1.83 -9.37
CA CYS A 283 -14.11 2.60 -8.61
C CYS A 283 -13.85 2.64 -7.10
N ASP A 284 -13.29 1.56 -6.54
CA ASP A 284 -13.06 1.41 -5.09
C ASP A 284 -11.61 1.68 -4.66
N LEU A 285 -10.76 2.17 -5.57
CA LEU A 285 -9.35 2.47 -5.28
C LEU A 285 -9.20 3.67 -4.34
N ILE A 286 -10.04 4.69 -4.55
CA ILE A 286 -10.06 5.92 -3.75
C ILE A 286 -11.21 5.84 -2.75
N PRO A 287 -10.95 5.84 -1.42
CA PRO A 287 -11.96 5.88 -0.39
C PRO A 287 -13.01 6.96 -0.61
N GLN A 288 -14.24 6.64 -0.19
CA GLN A 288 -15.32 7.61 -0.22
C GLN A 288 -14.97 8.83 0.65
N GLY A 289 -15.19 10.03 0.11
CA GLY A 289 -14.91 11.29 0.80
C GLY A 289 -13.55 11.91 0.47
N TRP A 290 -12.63 11.18 -0.18
CA TRP A 290 -11.41 11.79 -0.70
C TRP A 290 -11.72 12.62 -1.95
N ARG A 291 -11.19 13.84 -2.02
CA ARG A 291 -11.44 14.80 -3.09
C ARG A 291 -10.53 14.49 -4.26
N LYS A 292 -11.11 14.15 -5.41
CA LYS A 292 -10.35 13.98 -6.66
C LYS A 292 -10.06 15.35 -7.27
N ILE A 293 -8.79 15.62 -7.52
CA ILE A 293 -8.30 16.82 -8.22
C ILE A 293 -7.91 16.47 -9.66
#